data_AF-A0A959TC02-F1
#
_entry.id   AF-A0A959TC02-F1
#
_cell.length_a   1.000
_cell.length_b   1.000
_cell.length_c   1.000
_cell.angle_alpha   90.00
_cell.angle_beta   90.00
_cell.angle_gamma   90.00
#
_symmetry.space_group_name_H-M   'P 1'
#
loop_
_entity.id
_entity.type
_entity.pdbx_description
1 polymer ?
#
loop_
_entity_poly.entity_id
_entity_poly.type
_entity_poly.pdbx_seq_one_letter_code
_entity_poly.pdbx_strand_id
1 'polypeptide(L)'
;GIACHVVIDERSAGFIALGMADRSGTPVALICTSGSAVLNHAPAVAEAFYRRIPLLVLSADRPEEWVDQGEGQTIRQRGALSAHVRYEGQLPRSVQDDLA
;
A
#
# COMPACT_ATOMS: atom_id res chain seq x y z
N GLY A 1 -16.75 -10.74 -9.10
CA GLY A 1 -16.10 -11.04 -7.81
C GLY A 1 -14.66 -10.56 -7.85
N ILE A 2 -13.95 -10.57 -6.72
CA ILE A 2 -12.52 -10.22 -6.64
C ILE A 2 -11.71 -11.51 -6.68
N ALA A 3 -10.65 -11.55 -7.50
CA ALA A 3 -9.68 -12.64 -7.52
C ALA A 3 -8.47 -12.28 -6.63
N CYS A 4 -8.10 -13.18 -5.72
CA CYS A 4 -6.97 -12.98 -4.82
C CYS A 4 -5.79 -13.85 -5.24
N HIS A 5 -4.62 -13.24 -5.39
CA HIS A 5 -3.37 -13.93 -5.67
C HIS A 5 -2.43 -13.74 -4.47
N VAL A 6 -1.96 -14.85 -3.90
CA VAL A 6 -0.98 -14.81 -2.80
C VAL A 6 0.42 -14.82 -3.41
N VAL A 7 1.20 -13.79 -3.09
CA VAL A 7 2.60 -13.67 -3.47
C VAL A 7 3.38 -13.36 -2.19
N ILE A 8 4.40 -14.17 -1.91
CA ILE A 8 5.12 -14.13 -0.62
C ILE A 8 6.02 -12.89 -0.50
N ASP A 9 6.62 -12.45 -1.60
CA ASP A 9 7.52 -11.29 -1.65
C ASP A 9 6.76 -10.05 -2.15
N GLU A 10 6.67 -9.00 -1.33
CA GLU A 10 5.85 -7.82 -1.63
C GLU A 10 6.36 -7.01 -2.82
N ARG A 11 7.68 -7.04 -3.08
CA ARG A 11 8.26 -6.36 -4.23
C ARG A 11 7.84 -7.06 -5.51
N SER A 12 7.89 -8.39 -5.51
CA SER A 12 7.43 -9.23 -6.61
C SER A 12 5.91 -9.10 -6.80
N ALA A 13 5.15 -9.07 -5.70
CA ALA A 13 3.71 -8.81 -5.73
C ALA A 13 3.41 -7.47 -6.42
N GLY A 14 4.19 -6.43 -6.11
CA GLY A 14 4.11 -5.12 -6.74
C GLY A 14 4.21 -5.18 -8.27
N PHE A 15 5.23 -5.85 -8.80
CA PHE A 15 5.41 -5.98 -10.25
C PHE A 15 4.38 -6.90 -10.91
N ILE A 16 3.93 -7.95 -10.22
CA ILE A 16 2.83 -8.80 -10.70
C ILE A 16 1.55 -7.98 -10.85
N ALA A 17 1.18 -7.21 -9.81
CA ALA A 17 0.02 -6.33 -9.85
C ALA A 17 0.13 -5.25 -10.94
N LEU A 18 1.32 -4.64 -11.09
CA LEU A 18 1.62 -3.69 -12.16
C LEU A 18 1.35 -4.31 -13.53
N GLY A 19 1.88 -5.51 -13.79
CA GLY A 19 1.67 -6.22 -15.05
C GLY A 19 0.20 -6.59 -15.27
N MET A 20 -0.50 -7.02 -14.23
CA MET A 20 -1.94 -7.30 -14.29
C MET A 20 -2.73 -6.04 -14.68
N ALA A 21 -2.49 -4.91 -14.00
CA ALA A 21 -3.18 -3.65 -14.26
C ALA A 21 -2.85 -3.05 -15.64
N ASP A 22 -1.60 -3.14 -16.08
CA ASP A 22 -1.16 -2.69 -17.41
C ASP A 22 -1.82 -3.50 -18.53
N ARG A 23 -1.98 -4.82 -18.34
CA ARG A 23 -2.58 -5.71 -19.33
C ARG A 23 -4.11 -5.65 -19.35
N SER A 24 -4.75 -5.52 -18.18
CA SER A 24 -6.21 -5.49 -18.09
C SER A 24 -6.80 -4.10 -18.33
N GLY A 25 -6.02 -3.04 -18.09
CA GLY A 25 -6.52 -1.67 -18.06
C GLY A 25 -7.47 -1.39 -16.87
N THR A 26 -7.53 -2.30 -15.89
CA THR A 26 -8.40 -2.19 -14.72
C THR A 26 -7.59 -2.02 -13.44
N PRO A 27 -8.12 -1.36 -12.41
CA PRO A 27 -7.43 -1.22 -11.14
C PRO A 27 -7.08 -2.57 -10.51
N VAL A 28 -5.86 -2.69 -9.97
CA VAL A 28 -5.41 -3.85 -9.18
C VAL A 28 -4.97 -3.38 -7.80
N ALA A 29 -5.44 -4.07 -6.76
CA ALA A 29 -5.10 -3.79 -5.38
C ALA A 29 -3.91 -4.63 -4.91
N LEU A 30 -2.98 -4.00 -4.21
CA LEU A 30 -1.90 -4.60 -3.43
C LEU A 30 -2.27 -4.51 -1.95
N ILE A 31 -2.17 -5.63 -1.22
CA ILE A 31 -2.46 -5.69 0.21
C ILE A 31 -1.22 -6.21 0.92
N CYS A 32 -0.78 -5.51 1.96
CA CYS A 32 0.36 -5.95 2.78
C CYS A 32 0.18 -5.61 4.26
N THR A 33 1.03 -6.23 5.09
CA THR A 33 1.13 -5.91 6.52
C THR A 33 1.89 -4.58 6.74
N SER A 34 1.98 -4.12 7.98
CA SER A 34 2.76 -2.94 8.37
C SER A 34 4.27 -3.17 8.23
N GLY A 35 5.04 -2.08 8.30
CA GLY A 35 6.50 -2.15 8.34
C GLY A 35 7.13 -2.14 6.94
N SER A 36 8.23 -2.88 6.76
CA SER A 36 9.01 -2.85 5.51
C SER A 36 8.23 -3.35 4.28
N ALA A 37 7.16 -4.12 4.49
CA ALA A 37 6.29 -4.64 3.43
C ALA A 37 5.75 -3.52 2.52
N VAL A 38 5.37 -2.37 3.08
CA VAL A 38 4.89 -1.22 2.30
C VAL A 38 6.00 -0.62 1.41
N LEU A 39 7.23 -0.59 1.90
CA LEU A 39 8.38 -0.02 1.19
C LEU A 39 8.81 -0.92 0.04
N ASN A 40 8.59 -2.23 0.15
CA ASN A 40 8.83 -3.17 -0.93
C ASN A 40 7.92 -2.92 -2.15
N HIS A 41 6.76 -2.26 -1.99
CA HIS A 41 5.94 -1.85 -3.12
C HIS A 41 6.47 -0.62 -3.86
N ALA A 42 7.40 0.16 -3.28
CA ALA A 42 7.86 1.43 -3.83
C ALA A 42 8.35 1.36 -5.30
N PRO A 43 9.12 0.33 -5.73
CA PRO A 43 9.54 0.24 -7.13
C PRO A 43 8.37 0.11 -8.12
N ALA A 44 7.37 -0.71 -7.79
CA ALA A 44 6.20 -0.90 -8.64
C ALA A 44 5.27 0.32 -8.62
N VAL A 45 5.15 0.97 -7.46
CA VAL A 45 4.36 2.21 -7.29
C VAL A 45 4.98 3.36 -8.10
N ALA A 46 6.30 3.52 -8.06
CA ALA A 46 7.01 4.51 -8.88
C ALA A 46 6.78 4.30 -10.38
N GLU A 47 6.92 3.06 -10.85
CA GLU A 47 6.67 2.70 -12.25
C GLU A 47 5.20 2.97 -12.64
N ALA A 48 4.24 2.58 -11.78
CA ALA A 48 2.83 2.84 -11.99
C ALA A 48 2.52 4.34 -12.07
N PHE A 49 3.17 5.16 -11.23
CA PHE A 49 2.97 6.60 -11.21
C PHE A 49 3.35 7.27 -12.53
N TYR A 50 4.57 7.00 -13.03
CA TYR A 50 5.06 7.58 -14.28
C TYR A 50 4.30 7.06 -15.50
N ARG A 51 3.89 5.78 -15.48
CA ARG A 51 3.12 5.16 -16.57
C ARG A 51 1.61 5.34 -16.49
N ARG A 52 1.11 5.92 -15.39
CA ARG A 52 -0.32 6.10 -15.11
C ARG A 52 -1.09 4.78 -15.07
N ILE A 53 -0.49 3.72 -14.52
CA ILE A 53 -1.12 2.42 -14.32
C ILE A 53 -1.95 2.45 -13.03
N PRO A 54 -3.21 1.98 -13.03
CA PRO A 54 -4.09 2.08 -11.88
C PRO A 54 -3.76 1.01 -10.82
N LEU A 55 -2.84 1.33 -9.90
CA LEU A 55 -2.57 0.53 -8.71
C LEU A 55 -3.16 1.17 -7.45
N LEU A 56 -3.73 0.33 -6.59
CA LEU A 56 -4.21 0.70 -5.26
C LEU A 56 -3.38 -0.03 -4.21
N VAL A 57 -2.70 0.69 -3.32
CA VAL A 57 -1.96 0.09 -2.20
C VAL A 57 -2.80 0.18 -0.94
N LEU A 58 -3.04 -0.96 -0.30
CA LEU A 58 -3.77 -1.10 0.96
C LEU A 58 -2.82 -1.73 1.99
N SER A 59 -2.13 -0.89 2.76
CA SER A 59 -1.26 -1.34 3.84
C SER A 59 -2.01 -1.36 5.17
N ALA A 60 -1.90 -2.46 5.92
CA ALA A 60 -2.25 -2.44 7.33
C ALA A 60 -1.24 -1.61 8.12
N ASP A 61 -1.68 -0.96 9.19
CA ASP A 61 -0.82 -0.16 10.06
C ASP A 61 -1.07 -0.44 11.55
N ARG A 62 -0.10 -0.06 12.37
CA ARG A 62 -0.28 0.05 13.82
C ARG A 62 -0.88 1.42 14.16
N PRO A 63 -1.53 1.54 15.33
CA PRO A 63 -2.00 2.83 15.82
C PRO A 63 -0.87 3.87 15.83
N GLU A 64 -1.15 5.12 15.45
CA GLU A 64 -0.15 6.18 15.32
C GLU A 64 0.57 6.44 16.64
N GLU A 65 -0.13 6.24 17.77
CA GLU A 65 0.43 6.36 19.11
C GLU A 65 1.53 5.33 19.44
N TRP A 66 1.70 4.28 18.63
CA TRP A 66 2.74 3.24 18.82
C TRP A 66 4.00 3.51 17.98
N VAL A 67 3.94 4.47 17.05
CA VAL A 67 5.07 4.81 16.19
C VAL A 67 6.21 5.38 17.03
N ASP A 68 7.44 4.99 16.69
CA ASP A 68 8.68 5.40 17.37
C ASP A 68 8.79 4.99 18.86
N GLN A 69 8.03 3.98 19.31
CA GLN A 69 8.09 3.43 20.68
C GLN A 69 8.94 2.15 20.82
N GLY A 70 9.58 1.71 19.74
CA GLY A 70 10.33 0.43 19.71
C GLY A 70 9.46 -0.80 19.46
N GLU A 71 8.17 -0.61 19.13
CA GLU A 71 7.25 -1.69 18.77
C GLU A 71 7.63 -2.35 17.44
N GLY A 72 7.66 -3.69 17.43
CA GLY A 72 7.99 -4.48 16.26
C GLY A 72 7.00 -4.25 15.11
N GLN A 73 7.52 -4.25 13.87
CA GLN A 73 6.73 -4.00 12.65
C GLN A 73 6.02 -2.64 12.60
N THR A 74 6.54 -1.64 13.31
CA THR A 74 6.03 -0.27 13.27
C THR A 74 7.05 0.63 12.60
N ILE A 75 6.61 1.41 11.61
CA ILE A 75 7.40 2.47 10.95
C ILE A 75 6.52 3.70 10.76
N ARG A 76 7.12 4.83 10.40
CA ARG A 76 6.38 5.99 9.88
C ARG A 76 5.87 5.67 8.48
N GLN A 77 4.70 5.03 8.41
CA GLN A 77 4.14 4.49 7.18
C GLN A 77 3.35 5.54 6.38
N ARG A 78 2.64 6.44 7.06
CA ARG A 78 2.09 7.65 6.45
C ARG A 78 3.23 8.46 5.83
N GLY A 79 3.10 8.82 4.57
CA GLY A 79 4.14 9.54 3.86
C GLY A 79 5.10 8.66 3.06
N ALA A 80 5.10 7.34 3.29
CA ALA A 80 6.19 6.46 2.83
C ALA A 80 6.28 6.35 1.29
N LEU A 81 5.17 6.58 0.59
CA LEU A 81 5.06 6.49 -0.87
C LEU A 81 4.67 7.82 -1.53
N SER A 82 4.54 8.92 -0.78
CA SER A 82 3.88 10.16 -1.22
C SER A 82 4.46 10.78 -2.49
N ALA A 83 5.76 10.61 -2.73
CA ALA A 83 6.43 11.12 -3.93
C ALA A 83 5.93 10.46 -5.24
N HIS A 84 5.30 9.28 -5.15
CA HIS A 84 4.91 8.47 -6.30
C HIS A 84 3.47 7.94 -6.19
N VAL A 85 2.58 8.66 -5.51
CA VAL A 85 1.15 8.34 -5.46
C VAL A 85 0.31 9.54 -5.88
N ARG A 86 -0.86 9.27 -6.45
CA ARG A 86 -1.84 10.31 -6.84
C ARG A 86 -2.68 10.79 -5.67
N TYR A 87 -2.94 9.90 -4.72
CA TYR A 87 -3.75 10.14 -3.54
C TYR A 87 -3.24 9.21 -2.43
N GLU A 88 -3.24 9.72 -1.22
CA GLU A 88 -2.92 8.99 0.00
C GLU A 88 -3.97 9.36 1.04
N GLY A 89 -4.49 8.37 1.75
CA GLY A 89 -5.46 8.57 2.81
C GLY A 89 -5.25 7.56 3.93
N GLN A 90 -5.44 8.00 5.16
CA GLN A 90 -5.46 7.14 6.35
C GLN A 90 -6.91 6.90 6.73
N LEU A 91 -7.30 5.64 6.90
CA LEU A 91 -8.62 5.31 7.43
C LEU A 91 -8.64 5.55 8.94
N PRO A 92 -9.77 6.01 9.50
CA PRO A 92 -9.92 6.07 10.95
C PRO A 92 -9.84 4.67 11.55
N ARG A 93 -9.42 4.59 12.82
CA ARG A 93 -9.32 3.32 13.53
C ARG A 93 -10.70 2.68 13.74
N SER A 94 -11.70 3.52 13.96
CA SER A 94 -13.11 3.13 14.04
C SER A 94 -13.99 4.13 13.30
N VAL A 95 -15.17 3.69 12.87
CA VAL A 95 -16.17 4.57 12.23
C VAL A 95 -16.60 5.73 13.15
N GLN A 96 -16.42 5.58 14.47
CA GLN A 96 -16.78 6.61 15.45
C GLN A 96 -15.75 7.73 15.55
N ASP A 97 -14.49 7.48 15.17
CA ASP A 97 -13.42 8.47 15.28
C ASP A 97 -13.58 9.62 14.26
N ASP A 98 -14.32 9.42 13.17
CA ASP A 98 -14.62 10.44 12.15
C ASP A 98 -15.69 11.47 12.58
N LEU A 99 -16.39 11.21 13.69
CA LEU A 99 -17.52 12.04 14.17
C LEU A 99 -17.14 12.96 15.35
N ALA A 100 -15.88 12.96 15.78
CA ALA A 100 -15.34 13.77 16.86
C ALA A 100 -14.56 14.98 16.33
#